data_AF-A0A7S2WZ55-F1
#
_entry.id   AF-A0A7S2WZ55-F1
#
_cell.length_a   1.000
_cell.length_b   1.000
_cell.length_c   1.000
_cell.angle_alpha   90.00
_cell.angle_beta   90.00
_cell.angle_gamma   90.00
#
_symmetry.space_group_name_H-M   'P 1'
#
loop_
_entity.id
_entity.type
_entity.pdbx_description
1 polymer ?
#
loop_
_entity_poly.entity_id
_entity_poly.type
_entity_poly.pdbx_seq_one_letter_code
_entity_poly.pdbx_strand_id
1 'polypeptide(L)'
;FSPYPGNINQLIFSVPDYHKQLESSKGHVPEFVNPKYKDSTKTSFKSPTRLECMMQDYPRTIPSTSKVGFTLLEVWVAYSPVKNSPAEALAKAEAGNPSHSATTGELDIYRANCNVLKHLGASVEDPAKTTFNGIYVQLHPRIVWSPSFACTTEEVSKKIDCKTLQVSQGSSLVLEGENITINGLSLNGSLVIRASNGARVTVKNLRVDNKGWEWRPLDSAEGAREEERMRGFTVIKHETRVIEFDSPGEYTVDA
;
A
#
# COMPACT_ATOMS: atom_id res chain seq x y z
N PHE A 1 0.66 -7.26 22.06
CA PHE A 1 -0.24 -7.90 21.07
C PHE A 1 -1.00 -9.03 21.74
N SER A 2 -2.13 -9.46 21.16
CA SER A 2 -2.84 -10.68 21.56
C SER A 2 -1.91 -11.91 21.43
N PRO A 3 -2.09 -12.97 22.26
CA PRO A 3 -1.37 -14.24 22.07
C PRO A 3 -1.81 -15.00 20.80
N TYR A 4 -2.97 -14.67 20.23
CA TYR A 4 -3.49 -15.28 19.00
C TYR A 4 -3.29 -14.35 17.79
N PRO A 5 -2.88 -14.88 16.62
CA PRO A 5 -2.65 -14.08 15.43
C PRO A 5 -3.95 -13.47 14.90
N GLY A 6 -3.86 -12.25 14.37
CA GLY A 6 -4.95 -11.63 13.65
C GLY A 6 -5.05 -12.18 12.22
N ASN A 7 -6.23 -12.64 11.81
CA ASN A 7 -6.48 -13.04 10.43
C ASN A 7 -6.84 -11.82 9.57
N ILE A 8 -6.02 -11.53 8.55
CA ILE A 8 -6.24 -10.42 7.61
C ILE A 8 -7.02 -10.82 6.35
N ASN A 9 -7.53 -12.05 6.31
CA ASN A 9 -8.30 -12.61 5.19
C ASN A 9 -7.52 -12.76 3.88
N GLN A 10 -6.19 -12.87 3.96
CA GLN A 10 -5.36 -13.39 2.88
C GLN A 10 -5.26 -14.91 3.01
N LEU A 11 -6.10 -15.63 2.26
CA LEU A 11 -6.27 -17.07 2.39
C LEU A 11 -5.53 -17.79 1.25
N ILE A 12 -4.61 -18.69 1.62
CA ILE A 12 -3.81 -19.48 0.68
C ILE A 12 -4.22 -20.94 0.85
N PHE A 13 -4.55 -21.60 -0.26
CA PHE A 13 -5.06 -22.96 -0.25
C PHE A 13 -4.24 -23.89 -1.14
N SER A 14 -4.13 -25.15 -0.72
CA SER A 14 -3.81 -26.24 -1.62
C SER A 14 -4.98 -26.43 -2.60
N VAL A 15 -4.73 -26.21 -3.90
CA VAL A 15 -5.77 -26.30 -4.93
C VAL A 15 -6.46 -27.68 -4.95
N PRO A 16 -5.74 -28.82 -4.88
CA PRO A 16 -6.38 -30.14 -4.84
C PRO A 16 -7.31 -30.32 -3.62
N ASP A 17 -6.88 -29.87 -2.44
CA ASP A 17 -7.67 -30.02 -1.21
C ASP A 17 -8.89 -29.11 -1.22
N TYR A 18 -8.72 -27.86 -1.69
CA TYR A 18 -9.81 -26.90 -1.86
C TYR A 18 -10.87 -27.42 -2.83
N HIS A 19 -10.44 -27.94 -3.99
CA HIS A 19 -11.35 -28.50 -4.98
C HIS A 19 -12.13 -29.70 -4.44
N LYS A 20 -11.44 -30.64 -3.77
CA LYS A 20 -12.10 -31.80 -3.13
C LYS A 20 -13.15 -31.36 -2.11
N GLN A 21 -12.81 -30.37 -1.28
CA GLN A 21 -13.74 -29.85 -0.29
C GLN A 21 -14.93 -29.17 -0.96
N LEU A 22 -14.69 -28.32 -1.95
CA LEU A 22 -15.72 -27.62 -2.71
C LEU A 22 -16.71 -28.58 -3.37
N GLU A 23 -16.22 -29.67 -3.98
CA GLU A 23 -17.07 -30.71 -4.56
C GLU A 23 -17.94 -31.42 -3.52
N SER A 24 -17.39 -31.65 -2.33
CA SER A 24 -18.12 -32.32 -1.25
C SER A 24 -19.15 -31.43 -0.57
N SER A 25 -18.83 -30.15 -0.34
CA SER A 25 -19.69 -29.21 0.36
C SER A 25 -20.62 -28.44 -0.58
N LYS A 26 -20.40 -28.52 -1.90
CA LYS A 26 -21.06 -27.68 -2.92
C LYS A 26 -20.92 -26.18 -2.64
N GLY A 27 -19.82 -25.80 -2.00
CA GLY A 27 -19.53 -24.42 -1.60
C GLY A 27 -20.25 -23.96 -0.33
N HIS A 28 -21.01 -24.83 0.33
CA HIS A 28 -21.62 -24.47 1.61
C HIS A 28 -20.56 -24.29 2.70
N VAL A 29 -20.70 -23.19 3.42
CA VAL A 29 -19.91 -22.82 4.61
C VAL A 29 -20.88 -22.46 5.74
N PRO A 30 -20.47 -22.59 7.02
CA PRO A 30 -21.33 -22.27 8.15
C PRO A 30 -21.89 -20.84 8.07
N GLU A 31 -23.18 -20.73 8.35
CA GLU A 31 -23.89 -19.45 8.38
C GLU A 31 -23.98 -18.91 9.81
N PHE A 32 -24.11 -17.59 9.92
CA PHE A 32 -24.36 -16.88 11.16
C PHE A 32 -25.27 -15.67 10.88
N VAL A 33 -25.69 -14.99 11.95
CA VAL A 33 -26.42 -13.72 11.87
C VAL A 33 -25.77 -12.72 12.83
N ASN A 34 -25.60 -11.48 12.40
CA ASN A 34 -25.02 -10.41 13.22
C ASN A 34 -25.92 -9.16 13.26
N PRO A 35 -27.05 -9.20 13.99
CA PRO A 35 -28.00 -8.10 14.01
C PRO A 35 -27.38 -6.83 14.60
N LYS A 36 -27.64 -5.69 13.95
CA LYS A 36 -27.33 -4.37 14.51
C LYS A 36 -28.55 -3.87 15.26
N TYR A 37 -28.40 -3.63 16.56
CA TYR A 37 -29.48 -3.17 17.43
C TYR A 37 -29.47 -1.65 17.56
N LYS A 38 -30.65 -1.04 17.80
CA LYS A 38 -30.77 0.41 18.01
C LYS A 38 -30.05 0.87 19.27
N ASP A 39 -30.06 0.02 20.29
CA ASP A 39 -29.53 0.27 21.61
C ASP A 39 -29.09 -1.03 22.29
N SER A 40 -28.62 -0.92 23.53
CA SER A 40 -28.12 -2.02 24.34
C SER A 40 -29.20 -3.01 24.80
N THR A 41 -30.49 -2.70 24.68
CA THR A 41 -31.58 -3.62 25.07
C THR A 41 -31.72 -4.79 24.10
N LYS A 42 -31.24 -4.62 22.86
CA LYS A 42 -31.28 -5.63 21.79
C LYS A 42 -32.68 -6.14 21.45
N THR A 43 -33.71 -5.32 21.65
CA THR A 43 -35.12 -5.66 21.36
C THR A 43 -35.59 -5.24 19.97
N SER A 44 -34.89 -4.29 19.33
CA SER A 44 -35.23 -3.81 17.99
C SER A 44 -33.99 -3.60 17.13
N PHE A 45 -34.11 -3.98 15.85
CA PHE A 45 -33.03 -3.81 14.89
C PHE A 45 -32.93 -2.35 14.43
N LYS A 46 -31.68 -1.88 14.27
CA LYS A 46 -31.35 -0.58 13.66
C LYS A 46 -31.53 -0.61 12.14
N SER A 47 -31.33 -1.77 11.53
CA SER A 47 -31.49 -2.05 10.11
C SER A 47 -31.89 -3.52 9.91
N PRO A 48 -32.54 -3.89 8.79
CA PRO A 48 -32.82 -5.30 8.48
C PRO A 48 -31.56 -6.18 8.61
N THR A 49 -31.74 -7.39 9.14
CA THR A 49 -30.68 -8.39 9.30
C THR A 49 -30.86 -9.54 8.31
N ARG A 50 -29.78 -10.28 8.04
CA ARG A 50 -29.74 -11.38 7.08
C ARG A 50 -28.77 -12.45 7.55
N LEU A 51 -28.89 -13.65 6.98
CA LEU A 51 -27.86 -14.67 7.12
C LEU A 51 -26.60 -14.21 6.41
N GLU A 52 -25.46 -14.50 7.02
CA GLU A 52 -24.13 -14.19 6.53
C GLU A 52 -23.27 -15.45 6.66
N CYS A 53 -22.24 -15.56 5.82
CA CYS A 53 -21.20 -16.57 5.96
C CYS A 53 -19.85 -15.92 5.75
N MET A 54 -18.78 -16.52 6.29
CA MET A 54 -17.43 -16.01 6.16
C MET A 54 -16.57 -16.93 5.29
N MET A 55 -15.88 -16.38 4.30
CA MET A 55 -14.96 -17.17 3.47
C MET A 55 -13.85 -17.85 4.30
N GLN A 56 -13.41 -17.19 5.39
CA GLN A 56 -12.43 -17.73 6.31
C GLN A 56 -12.96 -18.80 7.27
N ASP A 57 -14.26 -19.11 7.25
CA ASP A 57 -14.81 -20.28 7.96
C ASP A 57 -14.57 -21.59 7.20
N TYR A 58 -13.93 -21.55 6.02
CA TYR A 58 -13.51 -22.74 5.28
C TYR A 58 -12.82 -23.83 6.14
N PRO A 59 -11.90 -23.51 7.08
CA PRO A 59 -11.28 -24.51 7.94
C PRO A 59 -12.25 -25.29 8.83
N ARG A 60 -13.48 -24.78 9.05
CA ARG A 60 -14.54 -25.49 9.77
C ARG A 60 -15.24 -26.56 8.93
N THR A 61 -15.00 -26.57 7.62
CA THR A 61 -15.64 -27.49 6.68
C THR A 61 -14.76 -28.71 6.35
N ILE A 62 -13.45 -28.61 6.56
CA ILE A 62 -12.48 -29.66 6.24
C ILE A 62 -12.27 -30.63 7.41
N PRO A 63 -11.80 -31.87 7.15
CA PRO A 63 -11.52 -32.85 8.20
C PRO A 63 -10.51 -32.31 9.23
N SER A 64 -10.66 -32.71 10.50
CA SER A 64 -9.73 -32.34 11.59
C SER A 64 -8.30 -32.83 11.41
N THR A 65 -8.08 -33.79 10.50
CA THR A 65 -6.75 -34.28 10.09
C THR A 65 -6.06 -33.39 9.06
N SER A 66 -6.77 -32.39 8.52
CA SER A 66 -6.21 -31.45 7.54
C SER A 66 -5.19 -30.51 8.18
N LYS A 67 -4.13 -30.18 7.45
CA LYS A 67 -3.12 -29.23 7.92
C LYS A 67 -3.61 -27.80 7.66
N VAL A 68 -3.80 -27.04 8.74
CA VAL A 68 -4.15 -25.61 8.71
C VAL A 68 -3.12 -24.87 9.56
N GLY A 69 -2.65 -23.72 9.07
CA GLY A 69 -1.65 -22.92 9.77
C GLY A 69 -1.81 -21.43 9.49
N PHE A 70 -0.96 -20.64 10.13
CA PHE A 70 -0.89 -19.20 9.97
C PHE A 70 0.53 -18.79 9.62
N THR A 71 0.67 -17.87 8.67
CA THR A 71 1.93 -17.17 8.40
C THR A 71 1.84 -15.79 9.02
N LEU A 72 2.69 -15.51 10.00
CA LEU A 72 2.79 -14.18 10.60
C LEU A 72 3.70 -13.31 9.74
N LEU A 73 3.21 -12.12 9.41
CA LEU A 73 3.94 -11.11 8.65
C LEU A 73 3.94 -9.80 9.42
N GLU A 74 4.98 -8.99 9.20
CA GLU A 74 5.02 -7.63 9.73
C GLU A 74 3.90 -6.77 9.14
N VAL A 75 3.29 -5.93 9.97
CA VAL A 75 2.11 -5.13 9.56
C VAL A 75 2.44 -4.22 8.38
N TRP A 76 3.64 -3.63 8.38
CA TRP A 76 4.02 -2.63 7.38
C TRP A 76 4.09 -3.17 5.94
N VAL A 77 4.25 -4.48 5.77
CA VAL A 77 4.32 -5.12 4.44
C VAL A 77 3.03 -5.86 4.07
N ALA A 78 2.20 -6.22 5.04
CA ALA A 78 1.11 -7.17 4.82
C ALA A 78 -0.31 -6.62 5.05
N TYR A 79 -0.48 -5.47 5.73
CA TYR A 79 -1.81 -5.05 6.15
C TYR A 79 -2.02 -3.53 6.12
N SER A 80 -2.58 -3.06 5.00
CA SER A 80 -2.89 -1.64 4.74
C SER A 80 -4.32 -1.45 4.22
N PRO A 81 -5.36 -1.85 4.97
CA PRO A 81 -6.74 -1.72 4.51
C PRO A 81 -7.21 -0.26 4.52
N VAL A 82 -8.03 0.09 3.52
CA VAL A 82 -8.81 1.32 3.47
C VAL A 82 -10.26 0.95 3.71
N LYS A 83 -10.75 1.12 4.95
CA LYS A 83 -12.06 0.61 5.36
C LYS A 83 -12.88 1.52 6.27
N ASN A 84 -12.28 2.59 6.77
CA ASN A 84 -12.98 3.56 7.61
C ASN A 84 -13.09 4.88 6.86
N SER A 85 -14.25 5.53 7.00
CA SER A 85 -14.45 6.91 6.55
C SER A 85 -13.51 7.88 7.31
N PRO A 86 -13.26 9.11 6.82
CA PRO A 86 -12.43 10.08 7.53
C PRO A 86 -12.84 10.30 9.00
N ALA A 87 -14.14 10.43 9.27
CA ALA A 87 -14.65 10.65 10.63
C ALA A 87 -14.44 9.44 11.55
N GLU A 88 -14.73 8.22 11.07
CA GLU A 88 -14.50 7.00 11.86
C GLU A 88 -13.01 6.72 12.06
N ALA A 89 -12.19 7.02 11.07
CA ALA A 89 -10.75 6.88 11.13
C ALA A 89 -10.12 7.82 12.15
N LEU A 90 -10.58 9.07 12.21
CA LEU A 90 -10.17 10.04 13.22
C LEU A 90 -10.55 9.55 14.62
N ALA A 91 -11.82 9.16 14.82
CA ALA A 91 -12.28 8.65 16.11
C ALA A 91 -11.48 7.41 16.57
N LYS A 92 -11.09 6.53 15.65
CA LYS A 92 -10.21 5.38 15.94
C LYS A 92 -8.81 5.83 16.34
N ALA A 93 -8.23 6.78 15.62
CA ALA A 93 -6.90 7.31 15.91
C ALA A 93 -6.85 7.98 17.29
N GLU A 94 -7.85 8.79 17.63
CA GLU A 94 -7.99 9.43 18.96
C GLU A 94 -8.13 8.40 20.09
N ALA A 95 -8.77 7.26 19.81
CA ALA A 95 -8.85 6.13 20.73
C ALA A 95 -7.59 5.24 20.75
N GLY A 96 -6.49 5.66 20.10
CA GLY A 96 -5.23 4.92 20.04
C GLY A 96 -5.24 3.68 19.13
N ASN A 97 -6.24 3.55 18.25
CA ASN A 97 -6.35 2.44 17.31
C ASN A 97 -5.85 2.82 15.92
N PRO A 98 -5.39 1.85 15.10
CA PRO A 98 -5.08 2.11 13.70
C PRO A 98 -6.28 2.67 12.95
N SER A 99 -6.06 3.77 12.23
CA SER A 99 -7.12 4.52 11.55
C SER A 99 -7.68 3.79 10.33
N HIS A 100 -6.85 3.02 9.61
CA HIS A 100 -7.21 2.27 8.40
C HIS A 100 -8.05 3.09 7.40
N SER A 101 -7.64 4.35 7.20
CA SER A 101 -8.24 5.31 6.27
C SER A 101 -7.55 5.29 4.91
N ALA A 102 -8.13 6.02 3.95
CA ALA A 102 -7.48 6.24 2.65
C ALA A 102 -6.13 6.96 2.81
N THR A 103 -6.00 7.88 3.77
CA THR A 103 -4.73 8.52 4.14
C THR A 103 -3.67 7.49 4.46
N THR A 104 -3.92 6.62 5.46
CA THR A 104 -2.92 5.65 5.90
C THR A 104 -2.67 4.57 4.87
N GLY A 105 -3.69 4.16 4.10
CA GLY A 105 -3.51 3.19 3.03
C GLY A 105 -2.54 3.68 1.95
N GLU A 106 -2.63 4.95 1.55
CA GLU A 106 -1.67 5.53 0.61
C GLU A 106 -0.27 5.67 1.22
N LEU A 107 -0.17 6.18 2.46
CA LEU A 107 1.14 6.41 3.09
C LEU A 107 1.87 5.11 3.44
N ASP A 108 1.13 4.02 3.68
CA ASP A 108 1.70 2.71 3.93
C ASP A 108 2.49 2.18 2.72
N ILE A 109 2.06 2.50 1.49
CA ILE A 109 2.80 2.14 0.27
C ILE A 109 4.13 2.89 0.21
N TYR A 110 4.13 4.20 0.48
CA TYR A 110 5.36 4.99 0.53
C TYR A 110 6.32 4.45 1.59
N ARG A 111 5.79 4.14 2.78
CA ARG A 111 6.57 3.53 3.86
C ARG A 111 7.15 2.18 3.44
N ALA A 112 6.34 1.30 2.85
CA ALA A 112 6.79 -0.03 2.46
C ALA A 112 7.93 0.04 1.43
N ASN A 113 7.79 0.88 0.41
CA ASN A 113 8.83 1.07 -0.60
C ASN A 113 10.10 1.68 -0.01
N CYS A 114 9.98 2.68 0.86
CA CYS A 114 11.14 3.24 1.58
C CYS A 114 11.84 2.18 2.44
N ASN A 115 11.07 1.34 3.15
CA ASN A 115 11.63 0.27 3.98
C ASN A 115 12.37 -0.78 3.16
N VAL A 116 11.83 -1.16 1.99
CA VAL A 116 12.51 -2.07 1.06
C VAL A 116 13.85 -1.47 0.60
N LEU A 117 13.86 -0.20 0.18
CA LEU A 117 15.09 0.46 -0.26
C LEU A 117 16.12 0.60 0.87
N LYS A 118 15.69 1.02 2.07
CA LYS A 118 16.55 1.08 3.26
C LYS A 118 17.13 -0.30 3.60
N HIS A 119 16.32 -1.35 3.54
CA HIS A 119 16.76 -2.73 3.79
C HIS A 119 17.82 -3.20 2.78
N LEU A 120 17.74 -2.72 1.53
CA LEU A 120 18.71 -3.00 0.47
C LEU A 120 19.96 -2.07 0.52
N GLY A 121 20.03 -1.13 1.47
CA GLY A 121 21.19 -0.28 1.70
C GLY A 121 21.11 1.14 1.12
N ALA A 122 19.93 1.59 0.71
CA ALA A 122 19.73 2.96 0.23
C ALA A 122 19.73 4.00 1.37
N SER A 123 20.24 5.19 1.05
CA SER A 123 20.11 6.36 1.92
C SER A 123 18.80 7.07 1.61
N VAL A 124 17.77 6.80 2.42
CA VAL A 124 16.46 7.43 2.32
C VAL A 124 16.22 8.20 3.61
N GLU A 125 15.97 9.51 3.52
CA GLU A 125 15.73 10.33 4.71
C GLU A 125 14.49 9.88 5.50
N ASP A 126 14.45 10.24 6.78
CA ASP A 126 13.39 9.86 7.69
C ASP A 126 12.07 10.59 7.39
N PRO A 127 10.92 9.98 7.71
CA PRO A 127 9.62 10.61 7.45
C PRO A 127 9.42 11.88 8.26
N ALA A 128 8.70 12.85 7.68
CA ALA A 128 8.25 14.04 8.38
C ALA A 128 6.88 13.80 9.03
N LYS A 129 6.62 14.52 10.12
CA LYS A 129 5.33 14.51 10.82
C LYS A 129 4.35 15.43 10.11
N THR A 130 3.14 14.98 9.85
CA THR A 130 2.07 15.80 9.26
C THR A 130 0.70 15.36 9.75
N THR A 131 -0.33 16.10 9.37
CA THR A 131 -1.73 15.83 9.73
C THR A 131 -2.60 15.92 8.49
N PHE A 132 -3.42 14.89 8.25
CA PHE A 132 -4.44 14.89 7.19
C PHE A 132 -5.75 14.41 7.78
N ASN A 133 -6.86 15.09 7.49
CA ASN A 133 -8.17 14.79 8.10
C ASN A 133 -8.12 14.74 9.65
N GLY A 134 -7.27 15.57 10.27
CA GLY A 134 -7.04 15.55 11.72
C GLY A 134 -6.22 14.37 12.25
N ILE A 135 -5.85 13.41 11.40
CA ILE A 135 -5.07 12.23 11.77
C ILE A 135 -3.59 12.57 11.65
N TYR A 136 -2.88 12.46 12.76
CA TYR A 136 -1.42 12.58 12.80
C TYR A 136 -0.76 11.37 12.15
N VAL A 137 0.16 11.62 11.20
CA VAL A 137 0.82 10.57 10.40
C VAL A 137 2.29 10.90 10.11
N GLN A 138 3.04 9.88 9.69
CA GLN A 138 4.42 9.99 9.19
C GLN A 138 4.44 9.92 7.66
N LEU A 139 4.84 11.04 7.03
CA LEU A 139 4.98 11.14 5.58
C LEU A 139 6.42 10.83 5.16
N HIS A 140 6.60 9.62 4.63
CA HIS A 140 7.84 9.16 4.03
C HIS A 140 8.09 9.86 2.67
N PRO A 141 9.30 9.78 2.09
CA PRO A 141 9.50 10.06 0.67
C PRO A 141 8.51 9.29 -0.21
N ARG A 142 8.00 9.95 -1.25
CA ARG A 142 6.88 9.43 -2.05
C ARG A 142 7.40 8.60 -3.20
N ILE A 143 7.90 7.43 -2.85
CA ILE A 143 8.49 6.46 -3.78
C ILE A 143 7.45 5.42 -4.14
N VAL A 144 7.15 5.31 -5.44
CA VAL A 144 6.25 4.31 -6.00
C VAL A 144 6.82 3.75 -7.28
N TRP A 145 6.50 2.50 -7.55
CA TRP A 145 6.80 1.87 -8.83
C TRP A 145 5.66 0.97 -9.29
N SER A 146 5.53 0.84 -10.59
CA SER A 146 4.56 -0.06 -11.23
C SER A 146 4.92 -1.52 -10.98
N PRO A 147 3.95 -2.44 -10.93
CA PRO A 147 4.23 -3.88 -10.95
C PRO A 147 5.09 -4.34 -12.13
N SER A 148 5.04 -3.62 -13.26
CA SER A 148 5.94 -3.86 -14.40
C SER A 148 7.41 -3.66 -14.04
N PHE A 149 7.72 -2.72 -13.14
CA PHE A 149 9.09 -2.47 -12.68
C PHE A 149 9.54 -3.57 -11.72
N ALA A 150 8.79 -3.84 -10.64
CA ALA A 150 9.13 -4.90 -9.70
C ALA A 150 7.92 -5.28 -8.84
N CYS A 151 7.83 -6.57 -8.49
CA CYS A 151 6.86 -7.13 -7.57
C CYS A 151 7.52 -7.72 -6.31
N THR A 152 8.83 -7.93 -6.32
CA THR A 152 9.59 -8.51 -5.22
C THR A 152 10.81 -7.67 -4.82
N THR A 153 11.23 -7.79 -3.56
CA THR A 153 12.48 -7.18 -3.08
C THR A 153 13.70 -7.64 -3.88
N GLU A 154 13.72 -8.89 -4.36
CA GLU A 154 14.81 -9.41 -5.18
C GLU A 154 14.88 -8.69 -6.53
N GLU A 155 13.75 -8.48 -7.21
CA GLU A 155 13.71 -7.72 -8.47
C GLU A 155 14.16 -6.27 -8.27
N VAL A 156 13.73 -5.61 -7.18
CA VAL A 156 14.22 -4.27 -6.82
C VAL A 156 15.73 -4.28 -6.66
N SER A 157 16.29 -5.27 -5.96
CA SER A 157 17.75 -5.38 -5.73
C SER A 157 18.56 -5.59 -7.01
N LYS A 158 17.98 -6.19 -8.04
CA LYS A 158 18.61 -6.39 -9.36
C LYS A 158 18.54 -5.14 -10.23
N LYS A 159 17.53 -4.28 -10.02
CA LYS A 159 17.26 -3.10 -10.84
C LYS A 159 17.77 -1.80 -10.23
N ILE A 160 18.00 -1.74 -8.92
CA ILE A 160 18.47 -0.54 -8.25
C ILE A 160 19.74 -0.90 -7.46
N ASP A 161 20.85 -0.24 -7.80
CA ASP A 161 22.01 -0.18 -6.92
C ASP A 161 21.70 0.72 -5.73
N CYS A 162 21.09 0.13 -4.71
CA CYS A 162 20.67 0.86 -3.52
C CYS A 162 21.84 1.53 -2.79
N LYS A 163 23.09 1.06 -2.90
CA LYS A 163 24.24 1.68 -2.24
C LYS A 163 24.55 3.09 -2.77
N THR A 164 24.11 3.39 -3.98
CA THR A 164 24.31 4.67 -4.65
C THR A 164 23.00 5.47 -4.78
N LEU A 165 21.92 5.01 -4.15
CA LEU A 165 20.64 5.71 -4.09
C LEU A 165 20.57 6.62 -2.85
N GLN A 166 20.32 7.91 -3.09
CA GLN A 166 20.09 8.93 -2.08
C GLN A 166 18.77 9.65 -2.37
N VAL A 167 17.87 9.68 -1.38
CA VAL A 167 16.54 10.30 -1.52
C VAL A 167 16.25 11.21 -0.34
N SER A 168 16.05 12.51 -0.59
CA SER A 168 15.67 13.47 0.45
C SER A 168 14.21 13.30 0.90
N GLN A 169 13.86 13.80 2.10
CA GLN A 169 12.55 13.61 2.73
C GLN A 169 11.40 14.11 1.86
N GLY A 170 11.60 15.26 1.20
CA GLY A 170 10.61 15.92 0.36
C GLY A 170 10.40 15.26 -1.01
N SER A 171 11.20 14.25 -1.35
CA SER A 171 11.28 13.74 -2.71
C SER A 171 10.13 12.83 -3.11
N SER A 172 9.87 12.77 -4.43
CA SER A 172 8.95 11.84 -5.06
C SER A 172 9.63 11.11 -6.22
N LEU A 173 9.53 9.79 -6.26
CA LEU A 173 10.09 8.95 -7.31
C LEU A 173 9.01 8.04 -7.87
N VAL A 174 8.80 8.08 -9.18
CA VAL A 174 7.88 7.20 -9.89
C VAL A 174 8.64 6.42 -10.95
N LEU A 175 8.59 5.09 -10.87
CA LEU A 175 9.21 4.19 -11.86
C LEU A 175 8.15 3.34 -12.54
N GLU A 176 8.11 3.39 -13.87
CA GLU A 176 7.14 2.66 -14.67
C GLU A 176 7.83 2.08 -15.90
N GLY A 177 7.88 0.75 -16.01
CA GLY A 177 8.54 0.06 -17.11
C GLY A 177 9.43 -1.08 -16.63
N GLU A 178 9.43 -2.15 -17.42
CA GLU A 178 10.07 -3.41 -17.05
C GLU A 178 11.59 -3.31 -17.01
N ASN A 179 12.22 -2.67 -17.99
CA ASN A 179 13.67 -2.71 -18.16
C ASN A 179 14.35 -1.40 -17.76
N ILE A 180 13.94 -0.81 -16.64
CA ILE A 180 14.63 0.33 -16.01
C ILE A 180 15.66 -0.20 -15.00
N THR A 181 16.90 0.28 -15.06
CA THR A 181 17.96 0.02 -14.08
C THR A 181 18.54 1.34 -13.58
N ILE A 182 18.79 1.45 -12.27
CA ILE A 182 19.30 2.65 -11.59
C ILE A 182 20.63 2.33 -10.93
N ASN A 183 21.71 2.90 -11.50
CA ASN A 183 23.09 2.76 -11.04
C ASN A 183 23.61 4.15 -10.59
N GLY A 184 23.08 4.64 -9.47
CA GLY A 184 23.38 5.96 -8.93
C GLY A 184 22.28 6.98 -9.21
N LEU A 185 21.64 7.45 -8.13
CA LEU A 185 20.61 8.49 -8.17
C LEU A 185 20.69 9.30 -6.88
N SER A 186 20.85 10.61 -7.00
CA SER A 186 20.68 11.58 -5.92
C SER A 186 19.44 12.43 -6.22
N LEU A 187 18.39 12.25 -5.42
CA LEU A 187 17.08 12.85 -5.63
C LEU A 187 16.76 13.82 -4.48
N ASN A 188 16.64 15.10 -4.84
CA ASN A 188 16.05 16.16 -4.05
C ASN A 188 14.93 16.85 -4.85
N GLY A 189 13.72 16.31 -4.79
CA GLY A 189 12.58 16.80 -5.57
C GLY A 189 11.81 15.65 -6.23
N SER A 190 11.24 15.89 -7.40
CA SER A 190 10.38 14.91 -8.08
C SER A 190 10.99 14.41 -9.39
N LEU A 191 11.07 13.08 -9.53
CA LEU A 191 11.52 12.38 -10.73
C LEU A 191 10.49 11.31 -11.14
N VAL A 192 10.14 11.30 -12.43
CA VAL A 192 9.31 10.28 -13.05
C VAL A 192 10.09 9.66 -14.21
N ILE A 193 10.24 8.34 -14.21
CA ILE A 193 10.87 7.59 -15.29
C ILE A 193 9.85 6.60 -15.84
N ARG A 194 9.53 6.75 -17.13
CA ARG A 194 8.62 5.87 -17.86
C ARG A 194 9.33 5.23 -19.05
N ALA A 195 9.22 3.92 -19.17
CA ALA A 195 9.74 3.16 -20.29
C ALA A 195 8.64 2.28 -20.88
N SER A 196 8.39 2.44 -22.17
CA SER A 196 7.50 1.58 -22.96
C SER A 196 8.04 0.14 -23.05
N ASN A 197 7.19 -0.78 -23.49
CA ASN A 197 7.62 -2.16 -23.72
C ASN A 197 8.75 -2.21 -24.76
N GLY A 198 9.80 -2.97 -24.48
CA GLY A 198 11.00 -3.09 -25.32
C GLY A 198 12.03 -1.96 -25.15
N ALA A 199 11.75 -0.92 -24.38
CA ALA A 199 12.75 0.08 -24.00
C ALA A 199 13.58 -0.41 -22.80
N ARG A 200 14.91 -0.44 -22.94
CA ARG A 200 15.89 -0.72 -21.88
C ARG A 200 16.57 0.57 -21.45
N VAL A 201 16.37 0.99 -20.21
CA VAL A 201 16.82 2.29 -19.70
C VAL A 201 17.81 2.07 -18.58
N THR A 202 19.02 2.59 -18.72
CA THR A 202 20.01 2.63 -17.64
C THR A 202 20.19 4.06 -17.16
N VAL A 203 19.88 4.32 -15.89
CA VAL A 203 20.16 5.58 -15.21
C VAL A 203 21.52 5.44 -14.53
N LYS A 204 22.42 6.40 -14.76
CA LYS A 204 23.76 6.43 -14.16
C LYS A 204 23.97 7.78 -13.48
N ASN A 205 24.43 7.75 -12.23
CA ASN A 205 24.86 8.92 -11.45
C ASN A 205 23.94 10.15 -11.55
N LEU A 206 22.64 9.95 -11.72
CA LEU A 206 21.71 11.03 -12.04
C LEU A 206 21.51 11.90 -10.80
N ARG A 207 21.68 13.21 -10.95
CA ARG A 207 21.28 14.19 -9.94
C ARG A 207 20.02 14.92 -10.37
N VAL A 208 19.05 14.98 -9.46
CA VAL A 208 17.80 15.73 -9.65
C VAL A 208 17.62 16.64 -8.44
N ASP A 209 17.56 17.94 -8.70
CA ASP A 209 17.30 18.98 -7.70
C ASP A 209 16.22 19.91 -8.26
N ASN A 210 15.01 19.87 -7.71
CA ASN A 210 13.87 20.65 -8.19
C ASN A 210 12.85 20.92 -7.08
N LYS A 211 11.85 21.78 -7.36
CA LYS A 211 10.83 22.16 -6.34
C LYS A 211 9.92 21.03 -5.88
N GLY A 212 9.94 19.89 -6.55
CA GLY A 212 9.23 18.68 -6.14
C GLY A 212 7.71 18.81 -6.07
N TRP A 213 7.10 17.90 -5.32
CA TRP A 213 5.65 17.83 -5.11
C TRP A 213 5.30 17.98 -3.63
N GLU A 214 4.14 18.57 -3.37
CA GLU A 214 3.61 18.87 -2.04
C GLU A 214 2.30 18.12 -1.81
N TRP A 215 2.22 17.38 -0.70
CA TRP A 215 0.98 16.80 -0.20
C TRP A 215 0.34 17.81 0.74
N ARG A 216 -0.48 18.70 0.18
CA ARG A 216 -1.09 19.80 0.93
C ARG A 216 -2.36 19.32 1.62
N PRO A 217 -2.49 19.44 2.95
CA PRO A 217 -3.75 19.17 3.64
C PRO A 217 -4.90 19.98 3.03
N LEU A 218 -6.09 19.41 3.01
CA LEU A 218 -7.27 20.14 2.55
C LEU A 218 -7.70 21.17 3.61
N ASP A 219 -7.84 22.43 3.21
CA ASP A 219 -8.41 23.48 4.06
C ASP A 219 -9.92 23.30 4.26
N SER A 220 -10.61 22.78 3.23
CA SER A 220 -12.03 22.45 3.25
C SER A 220 -12.30 21.22 2.37
N ALA A 221 -13.34 20.46 2.73
CA ALA A 221 -13.87 19.40 1.89
C ALA A 221 -14.73 19.93 0.73
N GLU A 222 -15.16 21.19 0.78
CA GLU A 222 -15.98 21.81 -0.24
C GLU A 222 -15.18 22.03 -1.54
N GLY A 223 -15.72 21.58 -2.67
CA GLY A 223 -15.05 21.65 -3.98
C GLY A 223 -13.94 20.60 -4.21
N ALA A 224 -13.46 19.91 -3.18
CA ALA A 224 -12.47 18.85 -3.32
C ALA A 224 -13.08 17.57 -3.93
N ARG A 225 -12.29 16.85 -4.73
CA ARG A 225 -12.71 15.56 -5.31
C ARG A 225 -12.87 14.51 -4.22
N GLU A 226 -13.67 13.48 -4.47
CA GLU A 226 -13.99 12.48 -3.44
C GLU A 226 -12.74 11.78 -2.89
N GLU A 227 -11.81 11.41 -3.76
CA GLU A 227 -10.56 10.78 -3.37
C GLU A 227 -9.67 11.69 -2.51
N GLU A 228 -9.72 13.01 -2.74
CA GLU A 228 -9.00 14.02 -1.96
C GLU A 228 -9.66 14.18 -0.58
N ARG A 229 -10.99 14.26 -0.53
CA ARG A 229 -11.76 14.30 0.74
C ARG A 229 -11.48 13.05 1.60
N MET A 230 -11.46 11.87 0.99
CA MET A 230 -11.19 10.62 1.70
C MET A 230 -9.77 10.56 2.28
N ARG A 231 -8.76 11.04 1.54
CA ARG A 231 -7.34 10.99 1.97
C ARG A 231 -6.88 12.22 2.76
N GLY A 232 -7.61 13.34 2.68
CA GLY A 232 -7.38 14.55 3.47
C GLY A 232 -6.29 15.49 2.93
N PHE A 233 -5.89 15.32 1.67
CA PHE A 233 -4.91 16.17 1.01
C PHE A 233 -5.10 16.19 -0.50
N THR A 234 -4.56 17.23 -1.12
CA THR A 234 -4.32 17.31 -2.57
C THR A 234 -2.82 17.28 -2.85
N VAL A 235 -2.43 16.84 -4.06
CA VAL A 235 -1.02 16.77 -4.47
C VAL A 235 -0.73 17.87 -5.46
N ILE A 236 0.12 18.81 -5.07
CA ILE A 236 0.52 19.96 -5.89
C ILE A 236 1.89 19.69 -6.47
N LYS A 237 1.98 19.67 -7.80
CA LYS A 237 3.22 19.40 -8.53
C LYS A 237 3.89 20.71 -8.91
N HIS A 238 4.81 21.19 -8.08
CA HIS A 238 5.53 22.44 -8.33
C HIS A 238 6.53 22.28 -9.47
N GLU A 239 7.28 21.17 -9.47
CA GLU A 239 8.21 20.82 -10.54
C GLU A 239 8.38 19.31 -10.64
N THR A 240 8.65 18.80 -11.84
CA THR A 240 8.92 17.37 -12.08
C THR A 240 9.94 17.23 -13.18
N ARG A 241 11.02 16.47 -12.94
CA ARG A 241 11.82 15.94 -14.04
C ARG A 241 11.13 14.68 -14.56
N VAL A 242 10.66 14.72 -15.80
CA VAL A 242 10.03 13.56 -16.46
C VAL A 242 11.00 13.04 -17.52
N ILE A 243 11.26 11.73 -17.51
CA ILE A 243 12.08 11.05 -18.50
C ILE A 243 11.22 9.93 -19.08
N GLU A 244 10.85 10.05 -20.34
CA GLU A 244 9.96 9.10 -21.01
C GLU A 244 10.64 8.51 -22.25
N PHE A 245 10.52 7.20 -22.39
CA PHE A 245 11.00 6.43 -23.54
C PHE A 245 9.82 5.69 -24.18
N ASP A 246 9.24 6.30 -25.21
CA ASP A 246 8.00 5.87 -25.87
C ASP A 246 8.21 4.80 -26.95
N SER A 247 9.46 4.47 -27.26
CA SER A 247 9.83 3.54 -28.31
C SER A 247 10.85 2.51 -27.84
N PRO A 248 10.82 1.26 -28.37
CA PRO A 248 11.83 0.24 -28.07
C PRO A 248 13.24 0.72 -28.40
N GLY A 249 14.22 0.33 -27.59
CA GLY A 249 15.60 0.76 -27.76
C GLY A 249 16.42 0.64 -26.50
N GLU A 250 17.71 0.96 -26.60
CA GLU A 250 18.61 1.06 -25.45
C GLU A 250 18.92 2.52 -25.17
N TYR A 251 18.66 2.93 -23.94
CA TYR A 251 18.78 4.31 -23.50
C TYR A 251 19.66 4.40 -22.27
N THR A 252 20.50 5.42 -22.22
CA THR A 252 21.25 5.79 -21.03
C THR A 252 20.88 7.21 -20.63
N VAL A 253 20.53 7.38 -19.36
CA VAL A 253 20.35 8.67 -18.72
C VAL A 253 21.55 8.88 -17.81
N ASP A 254 22.33 9.92 -18.06
CA ASP A 254 23.45 10.32 -17.22
C ASP A 254 23.28 11.78 -16.76
N ALA A 255 24.14 12.23 -15.85
CA ALA A 255 24.17 13.59 -15.33
C ALA A 255 24.54 14.64 -16.40
#